data_AF-A0AA37VVY8-F1
#
_entry.id   AF-A0AA37VVY8-F1
#
_cell.length_a   1.000
_cell.length_b   1.000
_cell.length_c   1.000
_cell.angle_alpha   90.00
_cell.angle_beta   90.00
_cell.angle_gamma   90.00
#
_symmetry.space_group_name_H-M   'P 1'
#
loop_
_entity.id
_entity.type
_entity.pdbx_description
1 polymer ?
#
loop_
_entity_poly.entity_id
_entity_poly.type
_entity_poly.pdbx_seq_one_letter_code
_entity_poly.pdbx_strand_id
1 'polypeptide(L)'
;MSVGSTPTENASTGELITQLTAQTSRLVRDEIRLAQKEFQESAKHAGIGAGLFSVAGVFAVFGVATLIAAAVAGLALVLPVWAAALIVGVVLLAAGGIAALSGKRQIQEASPVPEQTVANVKEDIQEVRDARHDRT
;
A
#
# COMPACT_ATOMS: atom_id res chain seq x y z
N MET A 1 57.94 44.98 12.50
CA MET A 1 57.04 43.85 12.78
C MET A 1 55.66 44.44 13.04
N SER A 2 54.85 44.65 11.99
CA SER A 2 53.51 45.23 12.12
C SER A 2 52.51 44.08 12.09
N VAL A 3 51.98 43.76 13.26
CA VAL A 3 50.87 42.80 13.41
C VAL A 3 49.62 43.55 12.99
N GLY A 4 49.19 43.36 11.75
CA GLY A 4 47.84 43.70 11.31
C GLY A 4 46.87 42.72 11.97
N SER A 5 46.27 43.13 13.08
CA SER A 5 45.12 42.45 13.68
C SER A 5 43.92 42.74 12.79
N THR A 6 43.56 41.81 11.91
CA THR A 6 42.25 41.82 11.24
C THR A 6 41.20 41.65 12.33
N PRO A 7 40.33 42.66 12.59
CA PRO A 7 39.26 42.52 13.55
C PRO A 7 38.35 41.39 13.08
N THR A 8 38.25 40.34 13.89
CA THR A 8 37.18 39.36 13.79
C THR A 8 35.93 40.03 14.37
N GLU A 9 35.32 40.94 13.61
CA GLU A 9 34.12 41.66 14.01
C GLU A 9 32.89 40.87 13.56
N ASN A 10 32.37 40.07 14.48
CA ASN A 10 30.96 39.74 14.69
C ASN A 10 30.07 39.80 13.44
N ALA A 11 29.77 38.64 12.85
CA ALA A 11 28.61 38.52 11.97
C ALA A 11 27.41 39.18 12.66
N SER A 12 26.83 40.21 12.02
CA SER A 12 25.70 40.93 12.61
C SER A 12 24.56 39.93 12.89
N THR A 13 23.73 40.19 13.89
CA THR A 13 22.57 39.32 14.21
C THR A 13 21.67 39.07 12.98
N GLY A 14 21.61 40.03 12.05
CA GLY A 14 20.93 39.87 10.76
C GLY A 14 21.60 38.87 9.82
N GLU A 15 22.94 38.81 9.81
CA GLU A 15 23.72 37.85 9.02
C GLU A 15 23.47 36.40 9.51
N LEU A 16 23.45 36.20 10.83
CA LEU A 16 23.20 34.90 11.45
C LEU A 16 21.78 34.39 11.19
N ILE A 17 20.77 35.26 11.28
CA ILE A 17 19.38 34.91 10.95
C ILE A 17 19.25 34.55 9.47
N THR A 18 19.93 35.27 8.59
CA THR A 18 19.97 34.97 7.15
C THR A 18 20.60 33.61 6.89
N GLN A 19 21.72 33.31 7.54
CA GLN A 19 22.39 32.01 7.41
C GLN A 19 21.58 30.86 8.01
N LEU A 20 20.91 31.04 9.14
CA LEU A 20 20.03 30.04 9.74
C LEU A 20 18.84 29.74 8.83
N THR A 21 18.19 30.78 8.30
CA THR A 21 17.06 30.62 7.35
C THR A 21 17.50 29.88 6.08
N ALA A 22 18.68 30.21 5.56
CA ALA A 22 19.25 29.52 4.42
C ALA A 22 19.59 28.05 4.73
N GLN A 23 20.10 27.76 5.93
CA GLN A 23 20.39 26.39 6.38
C GLN A 23 19.10 25.56 6.55
N THR A 24 18.09 26.10 7.22
CA THR A 24 16.78 25.43 7.37
C THR A 24 16.14 25.16 6.01
N SER A 25 16.21 26.13 5.08
CA SER A 25 15.69 25.95 3.71
C SER A 25 16.43 24.84 2.96
N ARG A 26 17.76 24.72 3.15
CA ARG A 26 18.56 23.62 2.58
C ARG A 26 18.15 22.28 3.18
N LEU A 27 18.03 22.20 4.51
CA LEU A 27 17.64 20.98 5.21
C LEU A 27 16.27 20.47 4.74
N VAL A 28 15.27 21.34 4.66
CA VAL A 28 13.93 20.98 4.16
C VAL A 28 14.00 20.45 2.72
N ARG A 29 14.82 21.07 1.86
CA ARG A 29 15.01 20.61 0.48
C ARG A 29 15.66 19.24 0.43
N ASP A 30 16.63 18.98 1.31
CA ASP A 30 17.34 17.72 1.37
C ASP A 30 16.46 16.59 1.93
N GLU A 31 15.62 16.89 2.93
CA GLU A 31 14.62 15.93 3.46
C GLU A 31 13.60 15.53 2.38
N ILE A 32 13.12 16.51 1.59
CA ILE A 32 12.25 16.24 0.43
C ILE A 32 12.96 15.35 -0.60
N ARG A 33 14.24 15.61 -0.89
CA ARG A 33 15.02 14.78 -1.82
C ARG A 33 15.23 13.37 -1.29
N LEU A 34 15.47 13.23 0.01
CA LEU A 34 15.61 11.94 0.66
C LEU A 34 14.30 11.15 0.60
N ALA A 35 13.18 11.77 1.00
CA ALA A 35 11.85 11.18 0.90
C ALA A 35 11.51 10.80 -0.55
N GLN A 36 11.87 11.63 -1.52
CA GLN A 36 11.68 11.31 -2.94
C GLN A 36 12.50 10.08 -3.36
N LYS A 37 13.73 9.94 -2.86
CA LYS A 37 14.59 8.78 -3.14
C LYS A 37 14.02 7.51 -2.51
N GLU A 38 13.63 7.55 -1.24
CA GLU A 38 13.01 6.41 -0.54
C GLU A 38 11.70 6.00 -1.18
N PHE A 39 10.89 6.98 -1.62
CA PHE A 39 9.65 6.71 -2.35
C PHE A 39 9.93 6.05 -3.69
N GLN A 40 10.93 6.52 -4.46
CA GLN A 40 11.31 5.89 -5.73
C GLN A 40 11.80 4.45 -5.53
N GLU A 41 12.61 4.20 -4.50
CA GLU A 41 13.09 2.87 -4.17
C GLU A 41 11.96 1.94 -3.75
N SER A 42 11.04 2.43 -2.91
CA SER A 42 9.82 1.72 -2.52
C SER A 42 8.93 1.43 -3.72
N ALA A 43 8.71 2.41 -4.59
CA ALA A 43 7.91 2.27 -5.80
C ALA A 43 8.54 1.28 -6.79
N LYS A 44 9.87 1.26 -6.90
CA LYS A 44 10.59 0.29 -7.74
C LYS A 44 10.39 -1.13 -7.23
N HIS A 45 10.57 -1.37 -5.93
CA HIS A 45 10.37 -2.70 -5.35
C HIS A 45 8.92 -3.16 -5.46
N ALA A 46 7.96 -2.27 -5.16
CA ALA A 46 6.55 -2.54 -5.34
C ALA A 46 6.21 -2.84 -6.82
N GLY A 47 6.78 -2.07 -7.76
CA GLY A 47 6.58 -2.26 -9.20
C GLY A 47 7.13 -3.57 -9.73
N ILE A 48 8.34 -3.98 -9.29
CA ILE A 48 8.91 -5.28 -9.63
C ILE A 48 8.06 -6.41 -9.04
N GLY A 49 7.66 -6.28 -7.77
CA GLY A 49 6.78 -7.24 -7.10
C GLY A 49 5.44 -7.40 -7.83
N ALA A 50 4.78 -6.29 -8.17
CA ALA A 50 3.54 -6.29 -8.94
C ALA A 50 3.74 -6.90 -10.34
N GLY A 51 4.86 -6.61 -11.01
CA GLY A 51 5.20 -7.19 -12.31
C GLY A 51 5.39 -8.71 -12.24
N LEU A 52 6.20 -9.20 -11.30
CA LEU A 52 6.42 -10.63 -11.08
C LEU A 52 5.13 -11.36 -10.70
N PHE A 53 4.33 -10.77 -9.80
CA PHE A 53 3.05 -11.34 -9.39
C PHE A 53 2.06 -11.41 -10.55
N SER A 54 2.06 -10.40 -11.44
CA SER A 54 1.24 -10.41 -12.66
C SER A 54 1.63 -11.56 -13.59
N VAL A 55 2.93 -11.74 -13.84
CA VAL A 55 3.44 -12.84 -14.66
C VAL A 55 3.10 -14.20 -14.02
N ALA A 56 3.35 -14.36 -12.73
CA ALA A 56 2.99 -15.57 -12.00
C ALA A 56 1.48 -15.86 -12.06
N GLY A 57 0.64 -14.82 -11.95
CA GLY A 57 -0.81 -14.93 -12.08
C GLY A 57 -1.23 -15.43 -13.46
N VAL A 58 -0.63 -14.91 -14.53
CA VAL A 58 -0.90 -15.38 -15.90
C VAL A 58 -0.51 -16.85 -16.07
N PHE A 59 0.68 -17.25 -15.59
CA PHE A 59 1.10 -18.65 -15.62
C PHE A 59 0.19 -19.55 -14.77
N ALA A 60 -0.28 -19.08 -13.61
CA ALA A 60 -1.23 -19.81 -12.79
C ALA A 60 -2.57 -20.02 -13.52
N VAL A 61 -3.09 -19.00 -14.21
CA VAL A 61 -4.29 -19.12 -15.03
C VAL A 61 -4.11 -20.17 -16.13
N PHE A 62 -3.01 -20.11 -16.88
CA PHE A 62 -2.74 -21.12 -17.92
C PHE A 62 -2.55 -22.51 -17.33
N GLY A 63 -1.82 -22.65 -16.22
CA GLY A 63 -1.62 -23.93 -15.55
C GLY A 63 -2.94 -24.55 -15.10
N VAL A 64 -3.82 -23.77 -14.47
CA VAL A 64 -5.17 -24.23 -14.08
C VAL A 64 -6.00 -24.60 -15.30
N ALA A 65 -5.98 -23.79 -16.37
CA ALA A 65 -6.70 -24.11 -17.61
C ALA A 65 -6.21 -25.43 -18.25
N THR A 66 -4.89 -25.66 -18.28
CA THR A 66 -4.31 -26.91 -18.76
C THR A 66 -4.70 -28.10 -17.90
N LEU A 67 -4.72 -27.96 -16.56
CA LEU A 67 -5.17 -29.03 -15.66
C LEU A 67 -6.65 -29.35 -15.84
N ILE A 68 -7.50 -28.34 -16.04
CA ILE A 68 -8.93 -28.52 -16.36
C ILE A 68 -9.06 -29.28 -17.69
N ALA A 69 -8.33 -28.87 -18.72
CA ALA A 69 -8.34 -29.56 -20.01
C ALA A 69 -7.87 -31.02 -19.88
N ALA A 70 -6.82 -31.28 -19.10
CA ALA A 70 -6.33 -32.63 -18.83
C ALA A 70 -7.37 -33.49 -18.09
N ALA A 71 -8.08 -32.94 -17.10
CA ALA A 71 -9.15 -33.63 -16.40
C ALA A 71 -10.31 -33.99 -17.34
N VAL A 72 -10.72 -33.04 -18.20
CA VAL A 72 -11.75 -33.29 -19.22
C VAL A 72 -11.29 -34.37 -20.21
N ALA A 73 -10.05 -34.28 -20.71
CA ALA A 73 -9.49 -35.26 -21.63
C ALA A 73 -9.39 -36.66 -21.00
N GLY A 74 -8.98 -36.76 -19.73
CA GLY A 74 -8.90 -38.02 -18.99
C GLY A 74 -10.27 -38.68 -18.81
N LEU A 75 -11.29 -37.90 -18.43
CA LEU A 75 -12.66 -38.41 -18.34
C LEU A 75 -13.26 -38.74 -19.72
N ALA A 76 -12.85 -38.02 -20.76
CA ALA A 76 -13.29 -38.27 -22.13
C ALA A 76 -12.80 -39.62 -22.70
N LEU A 77 -11.86 -40.30 -22.03
CA LEU A 77 -11.45 -41.66 -22.39
C LEU A 77 -12.56 -42.70 -22.14
N VAL A 78 -13.49 -42.40 -21.22
CA VAL A 78 -14.56 -43.32 -20.79
C VAL A 78 -15.96 -42.74 -20.94
N LEU A 79 -16.09 -41.44 -21.21
CA LEU A 79 -17.34 -40.71 -21.39
C LEU A 79 -17.26 -39.82 -22.64
N PRO A 80 -18.39 -39.44 -23.26
CA PRO A 80 -18.37 -38.43 -24.32
C PRO A 80 -17.87 -37.08 -23.77
N VAL A 81 -17.12 -36.34 -24.59
CA VAL A 81 -16.45 -35.08 -24.21
C VAL A 81 -17.40 -34.07 -23.54
N TRP A 82 -18.64 -33.96 -24.01
CA TRP A 82 -19.61 -33.03 -23.42
C TRP A 82 -19.97 -33.40 -21.97
N ALA A 83 -20.08 -34.68 -21.64
CA ALA A 83 -20.40 -35.14 -20.29
C ALA A 83 -19.19 -34.96 -19.35
N ALA A 84 -17.99 -35.27 -19.83
CA ALA A 84 -16.74 -35.00 -19.12
C ALA A 84 -16.60 -33.51 -18.77
N ALA A 85 -16.83 -32.63 -19.76
CA ALA A 85 -16.77 -31.18 -19.56
C ALA A 85 -17.81 -30.68 -18.55
N LEU A 86 -19.05 -31.20 -18.57
CA LEU A 86 -20.09 -30.84 -17.60
C LEU A 86 -19.71 -31.27 -16.17
N ILE A 87 -19.18 -32.47 -15.98
CA ILE A 87 -18.78 -32.96 -14.66
C ILE A 87 -17.68 -32.06 -14.08
N VAL A 88 -16.61 -31.80 -14.85
CA VAL A 88 -15.52 -30.93 -14.41
C VAL A 88 -16.04 -29.50 -14.15
N GLY A 89 -16.91 -28.99 -15.02
CA GLY A 89 -17.53 -27.67 -14.87
C GLY A 89 -18.34 -27.54 -13.58
N VAL A 90 -19.16 -28.54 -13.23
CA VAL A 90 -19.94 -28.54 -11.98
C VAL A 90 -19.02 -28.56 -10.75
N VAL A 91 -17.97 -29.38 -10.77
CA VAL A 91 -16.98 -29.42 -9.67
C VAL A 91 -16.31 -28.06 -9.48
N LEU A 92 -15.90 -27.41 -10.57
CA LEU A 92 -15.27 -26.08 -10.53
C LEU A 92 -16.25 -25.01 -10.04
N LEU A 93 -17.50 -25.03 -10.48
CA LEU A 93 -18.53 -24.08 -10.02
C LEU A 93 -18.84 -24.28 -8.52
N ALA A 94 -18.88 -25.52 -8.04
CA ALA A 94 -19.06 -25.79 -6.62
C ALA A 94 -17.87 -25.26 -5.80
N ALA A 95 -16.64 -25.57 -6.21
CA ALA A 95 -15.43 -25.08 -5.55
C ALA A 95 -15.35 -23.54 -5.58
N GLY A 96 -15.61 -22.93 -6.74
CA GLY A 96 -15.64 -21.48 -6.92
C GLY A 96 -16.75 -20.82 -6.09
N GLY A 97 -17.93 -21.43 -6.01
CA GLY A 97 -19.03 -20.99 -5.16
C GLY A 97 -18.65 -20.98 -3.68
N ILE A 98 -18.02 -22.06 -3.19
CA ILE A 98 -17.52 -22.16 -1.81
C ILE A 98 -16.46 -21.08 -1.55
N ALA A 99 -15.48 -20.92 -2.43
CA ALA A 99 -14.43 -19.92 -2.29
C ALA A 99 -15.01 -18.49 -2.28
N ALA A 100 -15.97 -18.19 -3.16
CA ALA A 100 -16.64 -16.89 -3.22
C ALA A 100 -17.46 -16.61 -1.95
N LEU A 101 -18.19 -17.60 -1.44
CA LEU A 101 -18.94 -17.49 -0.19
C LEU A 101 -18.01 -17.26 1.01
N SER A 102 -16.91 -17.99 1.11
CA SER A 102 -15.91 -17.84 2.17
C SER A 102 -15.21 -16.48 2.10
N GLY A 103 -14.81 -16.04 0.90
CA GLY A 103 -14.21 -14.72 0.70
C GLY A 103 -15.18 -13.59 1.06
N LYS A 104 -16.46 -13.71 0.68
CA LYS A 104 -17.49 -12.74 1.06
C LYS A 104 -17.66 -12.66 2.59
N ARG A 105 -17.62 -13.79 3.30
CA ARG A 105 -17.67 -13.80 4.77
C ARG A 105 -16.45 -13.13 5.38
N GLN A 106 -15.26 -13.43 4.89
CA GLN A 106 -14.03 -12.83 5.41
C GLN A 106 -14.00 -11.31 5.21
N ILE A 107 -14.50 -10.81 4.08
CA ILE A 107 -14.62 -9.37 3.81
C ILE A 107 -15.66 -8.72 4.73
N GLN A 108 -16.75 -9.41 5.06
CA GLN A 108 -17.76 -8.90 5.98
C GLN A 108 -17.28 -8.87 7.44
N GLU A 109 -16.44 -9.82 7.84
CA GLU A 109 -15.83 -9.86 9.18
C GLU A 109 -14.67 -8.86 9.32
N ALA A 110 -13.97 -8.55 8.22
CA ALA A 110 -12.98 -7.49 8.18
C ALA A 110 -13.70 -6.13 8.17
N SER A 111 -14.04 -5.61 9.36
CA SER A 111 -14.59 -4.26 9.50
C SER A 111 -13.62 -3.25 8.85
N PRO A 112 -14.03 -2.53 7.79
CA PRO A 112 -13.13 -1.66 7.02
C PRO A 112 -12.74 -0.38 7.78
N VAL A 113 -13.28 -0.19 8.98
CA VAL A 113 -12.94 0.92 9.84
C VAL A 113 -12.41 0.34 11.16
N PRO A 114 -11.16 0.66 11.56
CA PRO A 114 -10.68 0.26 12.87
C PRO A 114 -11.62 0.91 13.89
N GLU A 115 -12.45 0.11 14.54
CA GLU A 115 -13.48 0.59 15.46
C GLU A 115 -12.88 1.50 16.54
N GLN A 116 -11.64 1.21 16.94
CA GLN A 116 -10.84 2.01 17.85
C GLN A 116 -10.43 3.38 17.28
N THR A 117 -10.03 3.45 16.01
CA THR A 117 -9.69 4.73 15.36
C THR A 117 -10.93 5.60 15.18
N VAL A 118 -12.09 5.00 14.87
CA VAL A 118 -13.37 5.73 14.79
C VAL A 118 -13.82 6.20 16.16
N ALA A 119 -13.67 5.36 17.19
CA ALA A 119 -14.04 5.70 18.57
C ALA A 119 -13.22 6.89 19.08
N ASN A 120 -11.89 6.84 18.92
CA ASN A 120 -10.99 7.92 19.35
C ASN A 120 -11.27 9.24 18.62
N VAL A 121 -11.51 9.20 17.30
CA VAL A 121 -11.88 10.41 16.54
C VAL A 121 -13.24 10.97 16.98
N LYS A 122 -14.18 10.11 17.40
CA LYS A 122 -15.48 10.55 17.90
C LYS A 122 -15.36 11.21 19.28
N GLU A 123 -14.51 10.66 20.14
CA GLU A 123 -14.19 11.18 21.47
C GLU A 123 -13.48 12.54 21.36
N ASP A 124 -12.47 12.65 20.51
CA ASP A 124 -11.77 13.92 20.24
C ASP A 124 -12.73 15.01 19.71
N ILE A 125 -13.69 14.65 18.86
CA ILE A 125 -14.70 15.61 18.35
C ILE A 125 -15.69 16.02 19.45
N GLN A 126 -16.02 15.13 20.38
CA GLN A 126 -16.88 15.44 21.51
C GLN A 126 -16.18 16.37 22.49
N GLU A 127 -14.92 16.10 22.83
CA GLU A 127 -14.13 16.94 23.73
C GLU A 127 -13.96 18.38 23.18
N VAL A 128 -13.72 18.51 21.87
CA VAL A 128 -13.65 19.83 21.19
C VAL A 128 -15.00 20.55 21.15
N ARG A 129 -16.13 19.82 21.09
CA ARG A 129 -17.48 20.41 21.13
C ARG A 129 -17.85 20.88 22.54
N ASP A 130 -17.53 20.10 23.56
CA ASP A 130 -17.83 20.42 24.95
C ASP A 130 -16.98 21.61 25.44
N ALA A 131 -15.70 21.66 25.05
CA ALA A 131 -14.81 22.80 25.31
C ALA A 131 -15.27 24.12 24.65
N ARG A 132 -16.17 24.04 23.65
CA ARG A 132 -16.82 25.22 23.03
C ARG A 132 -18.12 25.62 23.71
N HIS A 133 -18.78 24.71 24.42
CA HIS A 133 -20.05 24.99 25.09
C HIS A 133 -19.86 25.62 26.47
N ASP A 134 -18.75 25.34 27.15
CA ASP A 134 -18.37 25.98 28.43
C ASP A 134 -17.93 27.45 28.32
N ARG A 135 -17.91 28.02 27.10
CA ARG A 135 -17.42 29.39 26.83
C ARG A 135 -18.51 30.40 26.48
N THR A 136 -19.79 30.02 26.56
CA THR A 136 -20.97 30.90 26.35
C THR A 136 -21.86 30.89 27.56
#